data_AF-A0A7V2TQV1-F1
#
_entry.id   AF-A0A7V2TQV1-F1
#
_cell.length_a   1.000
_cell.length_b   1.000
_cell.length_c   1.000
_cell.angle_alpha   90.00
_cell.angle_beta   90.00
_cell.angle_gamma   90.00
#
_symmetry.space_group_name_H-M   'P 1'
#
loop_
_entity.id
_entity.type
_entity.pdbx_description
1 polymer ?
#
loop_
_entity_poly.entity_id
_entity_poly.type
_entity_poly.pdbx_seq_one_letter_code
_entity_poly.pdbx_strand_id
1 'polypeptide(L)'
;QNADVFAETSGILRTCAVSLLKVATDLRLLSSGPDAGLAEIRLQPLQAGSSIMPAKVNPVIPEAVSQAAIRVMGNDQVIATAAAMGNLELNPFMPLIAEAMLESIELLRSACDAFAARCVEGIAGDTDRCRSLAENTMAVALALVPALGYDRVTELVKLARDRKMSLKSLIIGEGILDENTWERLTSAEAVCRLGFPDDTPA
;
A
#
# COMPACT_ATOMS: atom_id res chain seq x y z
N GLN A 1 -38.28 5.98 16.72
CA GLN A 1 -37.33 7.02 17.19
C GLN A 1 -35.88 6.64 16.97
N ASN A 2 -35.41 5.49 17.47
CA ASN A 2 -34.00 5.14 17.45
C ASN A 2 -33.50 4.73 16.04
N ALA A 3 -32.33 5.23 15.63
CA ALA A 3 -31.64 4.94 14.37
C ALA A 3 -30.22 4.36 14.56
N ASP A 4 -29.87 3.88 15.76
CA ASP A 4 -28.54 3.36 16.13
C ASP A 4 -28.03 2.29 15.16
N VAL A 5 -28.90 1.38 14.72
CA VAL A 5 -28.57 0.33 13.74
C VAL A 5 -27.98 0.88 12.45
N PHE A 6 -28.44 2.06 12.00
CA PHE A 6 -27.93 2.69 10.79
C PHE A 6 -26.57 3.33 11.04
N ALA A 7 -26.36 3.94 12.20
CA ALA A 7 -25.06 4.51 12.58
C ALA A 7 -24.00 3.40 12.75
N GLU A 8 -24.34 2.29 13.38
CA GLU A 8 -23.45 1.12 13.53
C GLU A 8 -23.10 0.53 12.17
N THR A 9 -24.11 0.24 11.34
CA THR A 9 -23.92 -0.32 10.00
C THR A 9 -23.05 0.60 9.14
N SER A 10 -23.33 1.91 9.18
CA SER A 10 -22.54 2.92 8.46
C SER A 10 -21.08 2.93 8.91
N GLY A 11 -20.81 2.77 10.21
CA GLY A 11 -19.45 2.68 10.73
C GLY A 11 -18.67 1.47 10.20
N ILE A 12 -19.33 0.35 9.92
CA ILE A 12 -18.73 -0.82 9.27
C ILE A 12 -18.39 -0.49 7.81
N LEU A 13 -19.33 0.12 7.07
CA LEU A 13 -19.10 0.55 5.68
C LEU A 13 -17.94 1.56 5.57
N ARG A 14 -17.87 2.53 6.49
CA ARG A 14 -16.75 3.48 6.58
C ARG A 14 -15.42 2.77 6.79
N THR A 15 -15.36 1.76 7.65
CA THR A 15 -14.14 0.98 7.89
C THR A 15 -13.67 0.24 6.62
N CYS A 16 -14.61 -0.31 5.84
CA CYS A 16 -14.32 -0.87 4.53
C CYS A 16 -13.78 0.20 3.56
N ALA A 17 -14.43 1.36 3.50
CA ALA A 17 -14.00 2.49 2.67
C ALA A 17 -12.57 2.95 3.00
N VAL A 18 -12.22 3.08 4.28
CA VAL A 18 -10.86 3.44 4.73
C VAL A 18 -9.83 2.43 4.22
N SER A 19 -10.14 1.14 4.29
CA SER A 19 -9.26 0.07 3.82
C SER A 19 -9.08 0.14 2.30
N LEU A 20 -10.16 0.34 1.54
CA LEU A 20 -10.13 0.50 0.10
C LEU A 20 -9.31 1.72 -0.33
N LEU A 21 -9.49 2.86 0.36
CA LEU A 21 -8.72 4.07 0.08
C LEU A 21 -7.23 3.80 0.22
N LYS A 22 -6.81 3.16 1.31
CA LYS A 22 -5.40 2.82 1.54
C LYS A 22 -4.84 1.94 0.43
N VAL A 23 -5.53 0.84 0.11
CA VAL A 23 -5.09 -0.10 -0.95
C VAL A 23 -5.01 0.62 -2.30
N ALA A 24 -6.01 1.42 -2.65
CA ALA A 24 -6.01 2.20 -3.89
C ALA A 24 -4.85 3.21 -3.94
N THR A 25 -4.57 3.91 -2.83
CA THR A 25 -3.44 4.86 -2.78
C THR A 25 -2.09 4.16 -2.88
N ASP A 26 -1.94 2.99 -2.27
CA ASP A 26 -0.71 2.20 -2.40
C ASP A 26 -0.47 1.78 -3.85
N LEU A 27 -1.50 1.25 -4.52
CA LEU A 27 -1.35 0.85 -5.93
C LEU A 27 -1.00 2.04 -6.83
N ARG A 28 -1.54 3.24 -6.56
CA ARG A 28 -1.16 4.46 -7.28
C ARG A 28 0.30 4.85 -7.02
N LEU A 29 0.77 4.72 -5.79
CA LEU A 29 2.14 5.05 -5.43
C LEU A 29 3.14 4.05 -6.04
N LEU A 30 2.88 2.76 -5.89
CA LEU A 30 3.72 1.67 -6.41
C LEU A 30 3.79 1.66 -7.94
N SER A 31 2.72 2.10 -8.62
CA SER A 31 2.67 2.25 -10.09
C SER A 31 3.12 3.63 -10.60
N SER A 32 3.56 4.54 -9.72
CA SER A 32 4.05 5.86 -10.14
C SER A 32 5.27 5.71 -11.06
N GLY A 33 5.30 6.43 -12.18
CA GLY A 33 6.36 6.28 -13.19
C GLY A 33 5.90 6.71 -14.59
N PRO A 34 6.51 6.15 -15.66
CA PRO A 34 7.46 5.03 -15.64
C PRO A 34 8.89 5.42 -15.22
N ASP A 35 9.38 6.59 -15.61
CA ASP A 35 10.81 6.92 -15.45
C ASP A 35 11.14 7.66 -14.14
N ALA A 36 10.19 8.42 -13.60
CA ALA A 36 10.39 9.35 -12.49
C ALA A 36 9.59 8.98 -11.23
N GLY A 37 9.27 7.70 -11.04
CA GLY A 37 8.51 7.19 -9.89
C GLY A 37 9.07 5.89 -9.32
N LEU A 38 8.26 5.18 -8.54
CA LEU A 38 8.65 3.89 -7.96
C LEU A 38 8.71 2.80 -9.03
N ALA A 39 7.67 2.71 -9.88
CA ALA A 39 7.52 1.73 -10.96
C ALA A 39 7.71 0.27 -10.53
N GLU A 40 7.31 -0.08 -9.30
CA GLU A 40 7.42 -1.45 -8.77
C GLU A 40 6.37 -2.39 -9.38
N ILE A 41 5.21 -1.84 -9.74
CA ILE A 41 4.12 -2.58 -10.39
C ILE A 41 3.62 -1.85 -11.62
N ARG A 42 3.01 -2.61 -12.53
CA ARG A 42 2.26 -2.11 -13.68
C ARG A 42 0.79 -2.46 -13.50
N LEU A 43 -0.06 -1.47 -13.73
CA LEU A 43 -1.51 -1.62 -13.75
C LEU A 43 -2.00 -1.65 -15.21
N GLN A 44 -3.19 -2.22 -15.43
CA GLN A 44 -3.77 -2.30 -16.76
C GLN A 44 -4.03 -0.90 -17.37
N PRO A 45 -3.58 -0.64 -18.61
CA PRO A 45 -3.81 0.63 -19.28
C PRO A 45 -5.20 0.68 -19.90
N LEU A 46 -6.18 1.21 -19.17
CA LEU A 46 -7.58 1.21 -19.63
C LEU A 46 -7.94 2.37 -20.57
N GLN A 47 -7.28 3.52 -20.43
CA GLN A 47 -7.58 4.71 -21.23
C GLN A 47 -6.39 5.67 -21.32
N ALA A 48 -6.42 6.56 -22.31
CA ALA A 48 -5.47 7.66 -22.41
C ALA A 48 -5.59 8.58 -21.18
N GLY A 49 -4.47 8.80 -20.50
CA GLY A 49 -4.37 9.58 -19.27
C GLY A 49 -4.14 11.08 -19.48
N SER A 50 -3.94 11.53 -20.71
CA SER A 50 -3.84 12.95 -21.06
C SER A 50 -4.25 13.20 -22.50
N SER A 51 -4.93 14.31 -22.73
CA SER A 51 -5.24 14.82 -24.07
C SER A 51 -4.05 15.45 -24.77
N ILE A 52 -2.96 15.76 -24.05
CA ILE A 52 -1.80 16.51 -24.58
C ILE A 52 -0.52 15.69 -24.51
N MET A 53 -0.36 14.79 -23.54
CA MET A 53 0.82 13.92 -23.43
C MET A 53 0.55 12.58 -24.12
N PRO A 54 1.16 12.33 -25.30
CA PRO A 54 0.96 11.07 -26.02
C PRO A 54 1.40 9.89 -25.17
N ALA A 55 0.65 8.79 -25.24
CA ALA A 55 0.92 7.53 -24.52
C ALA A 55 0.90 7.61 -22.98
N LYS A 56 0.57 8.75 -22.37
CA LYS A 56 0.37 8.80 -20.91
C LYS A 56 -0.83 7.94 -20.53
N VAL A 57 -0.68 7.11 -19.50
CA VAL A 57 -1.75 6.30 -18.89
C VAL A 57 -1.77 6.60 -17.40
N ASN A 58 -2.97 6.78 -16.82
CA ASN A 58 -3.14 7.04 -15.39
C ASN A 58 -3.81 5.82 -14.70
N PRO A 59 -3.61 5.63 -13.39
CA PRO A 59 -4.25 4.59 -12.59
C PRO A 59 -5.72 4.93 -12.25
N VAL A 60 -6.58 5.03 -13.28
CA VAL A 60 -7.93 5.58 -13.16
C VAL A 60 -8.89 4.76 -12.30
N ILE A 61 -8.70 3.44 -12.21
CA ILE A 61 -9.54 2.59 -11.35
C ILE A 61 -9.23 2.85 -9.88
N PRO A 62 -7.96 2.80 -9.41
CA PRO A 62 -7.62 3.27 -8.06
C PRO A 62 -8.10 4.70 -7.75
N GLU A 63 -8.07 5.62 -8.71
CA GLU A 63 -8.59 6.99 -8.53
C GLU A 63 -10.12 7.01 -8.32
N ALA A 64 -10.87 6.21 -9.07
CA ALA A 64 -12.32 6.09 -8.89
C ALA A 64 -12.69 5.44 -7.54
N VAL A 65 -11.96 4.39 -7.15
CA VAL A 65 -12.13 3.72 -5.84
C VAL A 65 -11.84 4.68 -4.70
N SER A 66 -10.78 5.48 -4.82
CA SER A 66 -10.44 6.50 -3.81
C SER A 66 -11.57 7.51 -3.62
N GLN A 67 -12.19 7.97 -4.71
CA GLN A 67 -13.32 8.91 -4.66
C GLN A 67 -14.56 8.27 -4.02
N ALA A 68 -14.90 7.04 -4.40
CA ALA A 68 -16.01 6.30 -3.80
C ALA A 68 -15.81 6.12 -2.28
N ALA A 69 -14.60 5.73 -1.87
CA ALA A 69 -14.25 5.57 -0.46
C ALA A 69 -14.39 6.89 0.33
N ILE A 70 -13.84 7.98 -0.19
CA ILE A 70 -13.96 9.31 0.45
C ILE A 70 -15.43 9.73 0.57
N ARG A 71 -16.25 9.48 -0.46
CA ARG A 71 -17.68 9.78 -0.40
C ARG A 71 -18.41 8.97 0.67
N VAL A 72 -18.15 7.66 0.76
CA VAL A 72 -18.73 6.79 1.80
C VAL A 72 -18.34 7.26 3.20
N MET A 73 -17.09 7.70 3.39
CA MET A 73 -16.66 8.28 4.67
C MET A 73 -17.41 9.57 5.02
N GLY A 74 -17.70 10.41 4.02
CA GLY A 74 -18.54 11.59 4.20
C GLY A 74 -19.99 11.24 4.55
N ASN A 75 -20.56 10.23 3.89
CA ASN A 75 -21.91 9.74 4.15
C ASN A 75 -22.04 9.18 5.58
N ASP A 76 -20.99 8.54 6.11
CA ASP A 76 -20.97 8.08 7.51
C ASP A 76 -21.18 9.22 8.50
N GLN A 77 -20.54 10.37 8.27
CA GLN A 77 -20.74 11.55 9.11
C GLN A 77 -22.18 12.08 9.02
N VAL A 78 -22.77 12.08 7.81
CA VAL A 78 -24.18 12.46 7.60
C VAL A 78 -25.10 11.53 8.39
N ILE A 79 -24.94 10.22 8.25
CA ILE A 79 -25.76 9.20 8.93
C ILE A 79 -25.62 9.30 10.45
N ALA A 80 -24.39 9.39 10.97
CA ALA A 80 -24.13 9.51 12.40
C ALA A 80 -24.79 10.75 12.99
N THR A 81 -24.72 11.87 12.27
CA THR A 81 -25.34 13.14 12.71
C THR A 81 -26.87 13.03 12.67
N ALA A 82 -27.45 12.55 11.56
CA ALA A 82 -28.89 12.38 11.41
C ALA A 82 -29.49 11.38 12.43
N ALA A 83 -28.79 10.30 12.73
CA ALA A 83 -29.21 9.31 13.72
C ALA A 83 -29.32 9.93 15.13
N ALA A 84 -28.39 10.82 15.49
CA ALA A 84 -28.37 11.51 16.78
C ALA A 84 -29.47 12.58 16.96
N MET A 85 -30.12 13.02 15.87
CA MET A 85 -31.11 14.11 15.91
C MET A 85 -32.57 13.65 16.06
N GLY A 86 -32.79 12.46 16.61
CA GLY A 86 -34.14 12.02 16.98
C GLY A 86 -34.73 12.81 18.15
N ASN A 87 -36.03 13.14 18.10
CA ASN A 87 -36.73 13.83 19.18
C ASN A 87 -37.95 13.04 19.63
N LEU A 88 -37.98 12.65 20.90
CA LEU A 88 -39.09 11.95 21.57
C LEU A 88 -39.62 10.74 20.79
N GLU A 89 -40.73 10.80 20.06
CA GLU A 89 -41.27 9.57 19.44
C GLU A 89 -40.70 9.29 18.03
N LEU A 90 -39.98 10.24 17.42
CA LEU A 90 -39.63 10.19 15.99
C LEU A 90 -38.22 10.71 15.69
N ASN A 91 -37.57 10.10 14.70
CA ASN A 91 -36.43 10.71 14.01
C ASN A 91 -36.90 11.22 12.64
N PRO A 92 -36.91 12.55 12.39
CA PRO A 92 -37.41 13.11 11.13
C PRO A 92 -36.42 12.98 9.97
N PHE A 93 -35.19 12.51 10.22
CA PHE A 93 -34.11 12.42 9.23
C PHE A 93 -33.98 11.05 8.55
N MET A 94 -34.95 10.16 8.75
CA MET A 94 -34.95 8.82 8.12
C MET A 94 -34.72 8.82 6.60
N PRO A 95 -35.30 9.75 5.81
CA PRO A 95 -35.00 9.82 4.37
C PRO A 95 -33.54 10.13 4.04
N LEU A 96 -32.90 11.01 4.81
CA LEU A 96 -31.49 11.37 4.63
C LEU A 96 -30.57 10.20 4.99
N ILE A 97 -30.89 9.49 6.08
CA ILE A 97 -30.17 8.26 6.48
C ILE A 97 -30.28 7.20 5.37
N ALA A 98 -31.49 7.00 4.83
CA ALA A 98 -31.72 6.01 3.79
C ALA A 98 -30.95 6.31 2.50
N GLU A 99 -30.97 7.57 2.04
CA GLU A 99 -30.25 7.99 0.83
C GLU A 99 -28.73 7.79 0.98
N ALA A 100 -28.14 8.32 2.06
CA ALA A 100 -26.71 8.20 2.31
C ALA A 100 -26.26 6.74 2.50
N MET A 101 -27.10 5.89 3.10
CA MET A 101 -26.82 4.48 3.30
C MET A 101 -26.84 3.71 1.97
N LEU A 102 -27.89 3.90 1.17
CA LEU A 102 -28.02 3.22 -0.12
C LEU A 102 -26.95 3.66 -1.11
N GLU A 103 -26.64 4.97 -1.18
CA GLU A 103 -25.54 5.50 -1.98
C GLU A 103 -24.21 4.85 -1.57
N SER A 104 -23.95 4.74 -0.26
CA SER A 104 -22.70 4.15 0.24
C SER A 104 -22.56 2.68 -0.14
N ILE A 105 -23.63 1.90 -0.04
CA ILE A 105 -23.64 0.48 -0.42
C ILE A 105 -23.38 0.33 -1.93
N GLU A 106 -24.06 1.12 -2.76
CA GLU A 106 -23.93 1.05 -4.21
C GLU A 106 -22.53 1.48 -4.69
N LEU A 107 -21.99 2.55 -4.10
CA LEU A 107 -20.63 3.01 -4.37
C LEU A 107 -19.58 1.97 -3.99
N LEU A 108 -19.67 1.39 -2.79
CA LEU A 108 -18.71 0.36 -2.35
C LEU A 108 -18.78 -0.89 -3.22
N ARG A 109 -20.00 -1.37 -3.52
CA ARG A 109 -20.18 -2.53 -4.41
C ARG A 109 -19.53 -2.27 -5.77
N SER A 110 -19.89 -1.17 -6.41
CA SER A 110 -19.40 -0.84 -7.76
C SER A 110 -17.90 -0.60 -7.78
N ALA A 111 -17.36 0.05 -6.74
CA ALA A 111 -15.93 0.25 -6.56
C ALA A 111 -15.20 -1.08 -6.41
N CYS A 112 -15.65 -1.99 -5.55
CA CYS A 112 -15.06 -3.31 -5.37
C CYS A 112 -15.07 -4.14 -6.66
N ASP A 113 -16.23 -4.20 -7.34
CA ASP A 113 -16.37 -4.96 -8.60
C ASP A 113 -15.41 -4.43 -9.68
N ALA A 114 -15.36 -3.11 -9.86
CA ALA A 114 -14.46 -2.48 -10.83
C ALA A 114 -13.00 -2.64 -10.42
N PHE A 115 -12.69 -2.55 -9.13
CA PHE A 115 -11.31 -2.64 -8.63
C PHE A 115 -10.74 -4.03 -8.82
N ALA A 116 -11.52 -5.07 -8.50
CA ALA A 116 -11.14 -6.46 -8.71
C ALA A 116 -10.89 -6.75 -10.20
N ALA A 117 -11.91 -6.54 -11.03
CA ALA A 117 -11.90 -6.97 -12.43
C ALA A 117 -11.03 -6.12 -13.35
N ARG A 118 -10.82 -4.82 -13.04
CA ARG A 118 -10.15 -3.88 -13.95
C ARG A 118 -8.83 -3.33 -13.41
N CYS A 119 -8.39 -3.78 -12.24
CA CYS A 119 -7.12 -3.37 -11.67
C CYS A 119 -6.40 -4.55 -11.03
N VAL A 120 -6.98 -5.17 -10.00
CA VAL A 120 -6.31 -6.17 -9.16
C VAL A 120 -5.93 -7.43 -9.95
N GLU A 121 -6.84 -7.97 -10.77
CA GLU A 121 -6.58 -9.17 -11.58
C GLU A 121 -5.39 -9.00 -12.56
N GLY A 122 -5.08 -7.77 -12.95
CA GLY A 122 -4.05 -7.47 -13.95
C GLY A 122 -2.75 -6.89 -13.40
N ILE A 123 -2.56 -6.86 -12.08
CA ILE A 123 -1.33 -6.34 -11.47
C ILE A 123 -0.14 -7.21 -11.89
N ALA A 124 0.89 -6.58 -12.44
CA ALA A 124 2.16 -7.24 -12.75
C ALA A 124 3.32 -6.52 -12.05
N GLY A 125 4.21 -7.27 -11.40
CA GLY A 125 5.44 -6.71 -10.84
C GLY A 125 6.48 -6.42 -11.92
N ASP A 126 7.28 -5.37 -11.71
CA ASP A 126 8.52 -5.14 -12.45
C ASP A 126 9.69 -5.78 -11.68
N THR A 127 10.06 -7.00 -12.06
CA THR A 127 11.06 -7.79 -11.34
C THR A 127 12.42 -7.13 -11.31
N ASP A 128 12.81 -6.45 -12.39
CA ASP A 128 14.13 -5.84 -12.51
C ASP A 128 14.20 -4.57 -11.67
N ARG A 129 13.13 -3.76 -11.69
CA ARG A 129 13.00 -2.59 -10.83
C ARG A 129 12.96 -2.98 -9.35
N CYS A 130 12.13 -3.95 -8.97
CA CYS A 130 12.05 -4.43 -7.60
C CYS A 130 13.38 -5.01 -7.10
N ARG A 131 14.08 -5.78 -7.95
CA ARG A 131 15.42 -6.31 -7.63
C ARG A 131 16.41 -5.18 -7.42
N SER A 132 16.45 -4.20 -8.32
CA SER A 132 17.32 -3.03 -8.20
C SER A 132 17.07 -2.26 -6.91
N LEU A 133 15.81 -2.04 -6.52
CA LEU A 133 15.47 -1.37 -5.26
C LEU A 133 15.88 -2.22 -4.04
N ALA A 134 15.64 -3.53 -4.09
CA ALA A 134 16.00 -4.46 -3.01
C ALA A 134 17.52 -4.55 -2.79
N GLU A 135 18.31 -4.57 -3.85
CA GLU A 135 19.78 -4.63 -3.78
C GLU A 135 20.42 -3.33 -3.28
N ASN A 136 19.75 -2.20 -3.49
CA ASN A 136 20.26 -0.87 -3.13
C ASN A 136 19.69 -0.32 -1.82
N THR A 137 18.72 -0.98 -1.20
CA THR A 137 18.20 -0.53 0.09
C THR A 137 19.15 -0.88 1.23
N MET A 138 19.37 0.08 2.14
CA MET A 138 20.13 -0.18 3.37
C MET A 138 19.34 -1.03 4.37
N ALA A 139 18.04 -1.29 4.14
CA ALA A 139 17.25 -2.18 4.98
C ALA A 139 17.79 -3.62 4.96
N VAL A 140 18.47 -4.02 3.87
CA VAL A 140 19.13 -5.33 3.76
C VAL A 140 20.20 -5.54 4.84
N ALA A 141 20.74 -4.45 5.40
CA ALA A 141 21.73 -4.51 6.48
C ALA A 141 21.20 -5.23 7.73
N LEU A 142 19.89 -5.17 7.99
CA LEU A 142 19.27 -5.85 9.13
C LEU A 142 19.52 -7.37 9.07
N ALA A 143 19.54 -7.95 7.87
CA ALA A 143 19.77 -9.37 7.66
C ALA A 143 21.19 -9.82 8.08
N LEU A 144 22.12 -8.86 8.19
CA LEU A 144 23.51 -9.11 8.56
C LEU A 144 23.76 -9.01 10.07
N VAL A 145 22.79 -8.45 10.83
CA VAL A 145 22.94 -8.21 12.27
C VAL A 145 23.25 -9.48 13.06
N PRO A 146 22.64 -10.65 12.79
CA PRO A 146 22.97 -11.85 13.55
C PRO A 146 24.40 -12.35 13.27
N ALA A 147 24.90 -12.18 12.04
CA ALA A 147 26.22 -12.68 11.65
C ALA A 147 27.38 -11.72 11.99
N LEU A 148 27.11 -10.41 12.06
CA LEU A 148 28.15 -9.38 12.23
C LEU A 148 27.99 -8.54 13.51
N GLY A 149 26.84 -8.59 14.15
CA GLY A 149 26.49 -7.73 15.28
C GLY A 149 26.01 -6.34 14.87
N TYR A 150 25.13 -5.75 15.69
CA TYR A 150 24.45 -4.48 15.40
C TYR A 150 25.43 -3.31 15.20
N ASP A 151 26.43 -3.18 16.07
CA ASP A 151 27.38 -2.06 16.02
C ASP A 151 28.21 -2.12 14.74
N ARG A 152 28.68 -3.31 14.38
CA ARG A 152 29.47 -3.51 13.16
C ARG A 152 28.66 -3.22 11.90
N VAL A 153 27.43 -3.71 11.83
CA VAL A 153 26.52 -3.41 10.71
C VAL A 153 26.27 -1.91 10.62
N THR A 154 26.08 -1.23 11.75
CA THR A 154 25.86 0.23 11.79
C THR A 154 27.06 1.00 11.23
N GLU A 155 28.28 0.60 11.58
CA GLU A 155 29.51 1.16 11.01
C GLU A 155 29.58 0.97 9.49
N LEU A 156 29.31 -0.24 9.01
CA LEU A 156 29.34 -0.57 7.59
C LEU A 156 28.30 0.21 6.79
N VAL A 157 27.08 0.38 7.33
CA VAL A 157 26.03 1.18 6.71
C VAL A 157 26.45 2.64 6.58
N LYS A 158 27.07 3.23 7.62
CA LYS A 158 27.60 4.60 7.57
C LYS A 158 28.70 4.72 6.53
N LEU A 159 29.65 3.78 6.55
CA LEU A 159 30.77 3.77 5.62
C LEU A 159 30.33 3.64 4.16
N ALA A 160 29.35 2.78 3.87
CA ALA A 160 28.78 2.62 2.53
C ALA A 160 28.11 3.91 2.02
N ARG A 161 27.37 4.62 2.89
CA ARG A 161 26.77 5.92 2.57
C ARG A 161 27.82 6.98 2.29
N ASP A 162 28.83 7.10 3.17
CA ASP A 162 29.89 8.10 3.04
C ASP A 162 30.70 7.89 1.75
N ARG A 163 30.94 6.64 1.39
CA ARG A 163 31.62 6.24 0.15
C ARG A 163 30.72 6.20 -1.09
N LYS A 164 29.40 6.45 -0.94
CA LYS A 164 28.39 6.39 -2.01
C LYS A 164 28.45 5.08 -2.82
N MET A 165 28.59 3.95 -2.12
CA MET A 165 28.62 2.62 -2.72
C MET A 165 27.56 1.70 -2.10
N SER A 166 27.22 0.63 -2.80
CA SER A 166 26.29 -0.37 -2.25
C SER A 166 26.90 -1.08 -1.05
N LEU A 167 26.05 -1.51 -0.11
CA LEU A 167 26.50 -2.28 1.05
C LEU A 167 27.12 -3.62 0.62
N LYS A 168 26.57 -4.28 -0.43
CA LYS A 168 27.12 -5.50 -1.01
C LYS A 168 28.56 -5.28 -1.48
N SER A 169 28.80 -4.23 -2.26
CA SER A 169 30.12 -3.92 -2.81
C SER A 169 31.15 -3.64 -1.72
N LEU A 170 30.75 -2.93 -0.66
CA LEU A 170 31.62 -2.66 0.50
C LEU A 170 32.01 -3.97 1.21
N ILE A 171 31.03 -4.80 1.55
CA ILE A 171 31.24 -6.02 2.34
C ILE A 171 32.06 -7.06 1.59
N ILE A 172 31.75 -7.30 0.31
CA ILE A 172 32.52 -8.24 -0.52
C ILE A 172 33.92 -7.67 -0.80
N GLY A 173 34.02 -6.37 -1.09
CA GLY A 173 35.30 -5.71 -1.39
C GLY A 173 36.27 -5.67 -0.21
N GLU A 174 35.76 -5.53 1.02
CA GLU A 174 36.57 -5.59 2.25
C GLU A 174 36.77 -7.03 2.75
N GLY A 175 36.22 -8.04 2.05
CA GLY A 175 36.36 -9.45 2.42
C GLY A 175 35.67 -9.83 3.74
N ILE A 176 34.66 -9.06 4.15
CA ILE A 176 33.93 -9.27 5.40
C ILE A 176 33.01 -10.50 5.27
N LEU A 177 32.36 -10.66 4.13
CA LEU A 177 31.58 -11.85 3.75
C LEU A 177 31.89 -12.21 2.29
N ASP A 178 31.81 -13.49 1.97
CA ASP A 178 31.80 -13.95 0.58
C ASP A 178 30.42 -13.78 -0.08
N GLU A 179 30.38 -13.92 -1.40
CA GLU A 179 29.15 -13.71 -2.19
C GLU A 179 28.05 -14.73 -1.84
N ASN A 180 28.43 -15.99 -1.60
CA ASN A 180 27.49 -17.04 -1.21
C ASN A 180 26.82 -16.75 0.14
N THR A 181 27.57 -16.23 1.11
CA THR A 181 27.07 -15.87 2.43
C THR A 181 26.22 -14.62 2.38
N TRP A 182 26.62 -13.62 1.59
CA TRP A 182 25.77 -12.47 1.31
C TRP A 182 24.42 -12.92 0.75
N GLU A 183 24.41 -13.69 -0.34
CA GLU A 183 23.17 -14.14 -0.99
C GLU A 183 22.27 -14.96 -0.07
N ARG A 184 22.86 -15.85 0.74
CA ARG A 184 22.13 -16.63 1.73
C ARG A 184 21.43 -15.72 2.74
N LEU A 185 22.16 -14.80 3.36
CA LEU A 185 21.64 -13.91 4.39
C LEU A 185 20.64 -12.89 3.84
N THR A 186 20.84 -12.41 2.62
CA THR A 186 20.02 -11.33 2.02
C THR A 186 18.97 -11.85 1.03
N SER A 187 18.76 -13.17 0.95
CA SER A 187 17.73 -13.75 0.09
C SER A 187 16.34 -13.24 0.47
N ALA A 188 15.42 -13.19 -0.49
CA ALA A 188 14.03 -12.78 -0.23
C ALA A 188 13.38 -13.61 0.90
N GLU A 189 13.66 -14.92 0.92
CA GLU A 189 13.21 -15.81 1.99
C GLU A 189 13.80 -15.43 3.35
N ALA A 190 15.10 -15.14 3.43
CA ALA A 190 15.77 -14.78 4.67
C ALA A 190 15.31 -13.44 5.25
N VAL A 191 14.98 -12.46 4.39
CA VAL A 191 14.55 -11.12 4.85
C VAL A 191 13.04 -11.00 5.06
N CYS A 192 12.23 -11.88 4.47
CA CYS A 192 10.77 -11.85 4.62
C CYS A 192 10.22 -12.85 5.64
N ARG A 193 11.02 -13.78 6.16
CA ARG A 193 10.63 -14.69 7.26
C ARG A 193 10.52 -13.96 8.60
N LEU A 194 9.75 -14.56 9.51
CA LEU A 194 9.74 -14.15 10.92
C LEU A 194 10.97 -14.72 11.64
N GLY A 195 11.75 -13.86 12.30
CA GLY A 195 12.95 -14.26 13.03
C GLY A 195 14.14 -14.63 12.14
N PHE A 196 15.28 -14.94 12.76
CA PHE A 196 16.53 -15.23 12.05
C PHE A 196 16.68 -16.73 11.74
N PRO A 197 17.36 -17.12 10.64
CA PRO A 197 17.72 -18.51 10.34
C PRO A 197 18.43 -19.20 11.52
N ASP A 198 18.02 -20.43 11.84
CA ASP A 198 18.58 -21.22 12.97
C ASP A 198 20.08 -21.53 12.76
N ASP A 199 20.54 -21.44 11.53
CA ASP A 199 21.90 -21.67 11.05
C ASP A 199 22.71 -20.37 10.86
N THR A 200 22.22 -19.24 11.37
CA THR A 200 22.99 -17.99 11.29
C THR A 200 24.20 -18.07 12.22
N PRO A 201 25.44 -17.88 11.73
CA PRO A 201 26.62 -17.87 12.60
C PRO A 201 26.45 -16.84 13.71
N ALA A 202 26.75 -17.23 14.94
CA ALA A 202 26.76 -16.33 16.10
C ALA A 202 27.97 -15.39 16.09
#